data_AF-A0A1H1AZP2-F1
#
_entry.id   AF-A0A1H1AZP2-F1
#
_cell.length_a   1.000
_cell.length_b   1.000
_cell.length_c   1.000
_cell.angle_alpha   90.00
_cell.angle_beta   90.00
_cell.angle_gamma   90.00
#
_symmetry.space_group_name_H-M   'P 1'
#
loop_
_entity.id
_entity.type
_entity.pdbx_description
1 polymer ?
#
loop_
_entity_poly.entity_id
_entity_poly.type
_entity_poly.pdbx_seq_one_letter_code
_entity_poly.pdbx_strand_id
1 'polypeptide(L)'
;MVPDGRCHGAQRARGSAAAQGARRGAFDRVNGQRRVALSAVDSTSGDNVAWQWQAPSTDDVVTDIATDGRGTAYFGSYNWEGFNPRFEGRGAVRIDDGSTVWMDGCYGDTQSVAVAAGVVYAASHTHACAALEAIPEDGSIDYQRLTAETTEATGRSPRDVNHVSAGDPVPELLPWLPNTNGGPQDSPWKNGPWAIDANSEYVVVGGEFTTVNGEPQQSLTRFAARSVPEAVDNGPQVPFRAPQVSRDRSTGDVSIEWRGTWDAQNSSIRYEVMRVGTPEPIHAVTRESWPWQIPTMRFTDTNPPAGDTEYWIRAVDSDGAAIGSPQGSTGW
;
A
#
# COMPACT_ATOMS: atom_id res chain seq x y z
N MET A 1 -6.35 -25.68 -20.12
CA MET A 1 -5.71 -25.49 -21.44
C MET A 1 -5.15 -24.08 -21.40
N VAL A 2 -3.90 -23.93 -20.93
CA VAL A 2 -3.26 -22.62 -20.72
C VAL A 2 -2.84 -22.10 -22.09
N PRO A 3 -3.32 -20.92 -22.53
CA PRO A 3 -2.84 -20.34 -23.78
C PRO A 3 -1.41 -19.85 -23.59
N ASP A 4 -0.56 -20.10 -24.58
CA ASP A 4 0.83 -19.66 -24.64
C ASP A 4 1.02 -18.22 -24.13
N GLY A 5 1.76 -18.08 -23.02
CA GLY A 5 2.05 -16.81 -22.40
C GLY A 5 2.86 -15.91 -23.33
N ARG A 6 2.29 -14.78 -23.71
CA ARG A 6 3.00 -13.75 -24.48
C ARG A 6 4.08 -13.11 -23.60
N CYS A 7 5.35 -13.28 -23.98
CA CYS A 7 6.47 -12.55 -23.41
C CYS A 7 6.35 -11.06 -23.77
N HIS A 8 6.07 -10.20 -22.79
CA HIS A 8 6.16 -8.74 -22.95
C HIS A 8 7.44 -8.25 -22.26
N GLY A 9 8.34 -7.61 -23.02
CA GLY A 9 9.65 -7.18 -22.53
C GLY A 9 9.75 -5.68 -22.30
N ALA A 10 10.49 -5.27 -21.28
CA ALA A 10 10.89 -3.88 -21.04
C ALA A 10 12.27 -3.63 -21.68
N GLN A 11 12.39 -2.61 -22.52
CA GLN A 11 13.63 -2.24 -23.22
C GLN A 11 14.15 -0.88 -22.75
N ARG A 12 15.48 -0.76 -22.61
CA ARG A 12 16.17 0.53 -22.39
C ARG A 12 16.43 1.23 -23.73
N ALA A 13 16.04 2.50 -23.87
CA ALA A 13 16.40 3.32 -25.02
C ALA A 13 17.68 4.17 -24.76
N ARG A 14 18.71 3.90 -25.58
CA ARG A 14 19.91 4.68 -25.96
C ARG A 14 21.09 4.80 -24.96
N GLY A 15 22.24 4.30 -25.41
CA GLY A 15 23.59 4.66 -24.94
C GLY A 15 24.52 3.46 -24.75
N SER A 16 25.41 3.23 -25.73
CA SER A 16 26.50 2.23 -25.87
C SER A 16 27.02 1.45 -24.63
N ALA A 17 26.19 0.59 -24.08
CA ALA A 17 26.54 -0.64 -23.39
C ALA A 17 25.52 -1.70 -23.84
N ALA A 18 25.89 -2.98 -23.93
CA ALA A 18 25.01 -4.05 -24.40
C ALA A 18 23.60 -3.90 -23.80
N ALA A 19 22.62 -3.59 -24.64
CA ALA A 19 21.29 -3.27 -24.17
C ALA A 19 20.60 -4.58 -23.78
N GLN A 20 20.35 -4.79 -22.48
CA GLN A 20 19.63 -5.95 -21.97
C GLN A 20 18.12 -5.64 -21.93
N GLY A 21 17.29 -6.64 -22.22
CA GLY A 21 15.84 -6.57 -22.08
C GLY A 21 15.32 -7.67 -21.14
N ALA A 22 14.43 -7.32 -20.22
CA ALA A 22 13.80 -8.27 -19.30
C ALA A 22 12.57 -8.95 -19.94
N ARG A 23 12.33 -10.23 -19.64
CA ARG A 23 11.14 -11.02 -20.03
C ARG A 23 10.42 -11.55 -18.79
N ARG A 24 9.08 -11.53 -18.79
CA ARG A 24 8.20 -12.08 -17.74
C ARG A 24 7.26 -13.19 -18.20
N GLY A 25 6.67 -13.91 -17.26
CA GLY A 25 5.55 -14.81 -17.47
C GLY A 25 5.74 -16.16 -16.80
N ALA A 26 4.81 -17.09 -17.02
CA ALA A 26 4.86 -18.45 -16.48
C ALA A 26 5.81 -19.35 -17.29
N PHE A 27 7.08 -18.96 -17.37
CA PHE A 27 8.12 -19.73 -18.05
C PHE A 27 9.15 -20.23 -17.04
N ASP A 28 9.68 -21.43 -17.28
CA ASP A 28 10.76 -22.03 -16.49
C ASP A 28 12.08 -22.12 -17.26
N ARG A 29 12.06 -21.79 -18.57
CA ARG A 29 13.21 -21.81 -19.47
C ARG A 29 13.22 -20.65 -20.45
N VAL A 30 14.42 -20.16 -20.75
CA VAL A 30 14.68 -19.21 -21.85
C VAL A 30 15.86 -19.71 -22.66
N ASN A 31 15.70 -19.83 -23.98
CA ASN A 31 16.71 -20.37 -24.91
C ASN A 31 17.31 -21.71 -24.42
N GLY A 32 16.46 -22.60 -23.91
CA GLY A 32 16.83 -23.94 -23.41
C GLY A 32 17.45 -23.98 -22.00
N GLN A 33 17.90 -22.85 -21.45
CA GLN A 33 18.43 -22.76 -20.09
C GLN A 33 17.33 -22.51 -19.07
N ARG A 34 17.45 -23.12 -17.88
CA ARG A 34 16.49 -22.90 -16.77
C ARG A 34 16.57 -21.44 -16.31
N ARG A 35 15.45 -20.73 -16.41
CA ARG A 35 15.24 -19.33 -15.99
C ARG A 35 13.77 -19.21 -15.62
N VAL A 36 13.46 -18.98 -14.36
CA VAL A 36 12.07 -19.01 -13.87
C VAL A 36 11.54 -17.59 -13.73
N ALA A 37 10.32 -17.37 -14.24
CA ALA A 37 9.49 -16.17 -14.09
C ALA A 37 10.01 -14.88 -14.73
N LEU A 38 11.31 -14.59 -14.56
CA LEU A 38 11.98 -13.37 -14.98
C LEU A 38 13.38 -13.70 -15.49
N SER A 39 13.75 -13.11 -16.62
CA SER A 39 15.07 -13.31 -17.22
C SER A 39 15.48 -12.12 -18.09
N ALA A 40 16.79 -11.89 -18.23
CA ALA A 40 17.33 -10.94 -19.17
C ALA A 40 17.90 -11.63 -20.42
N VAL A 41 17.74 -10.96 -21.55
CA VAL A 41 18.35 -11.33 -22.84
C VAL A 41 19.03 -10.12 -23.46
N ASP A 42 19.99 -10.38 -24.35
CA ASP A 42 20.53 -9.33 -25.22
C ASP A 42 19.42 -8.81 -26.15
N SER A 43 19.24 -7.49 -26.21
CA SER A 43 18.16 -6.88 -26.99
C SER A 43 18.37 -6.95 -28.50
N THR A 44 19.59 -7.23 -28.96
CA THR A 44 19.92 -7.34 -30.39
C THR A 44 19.86 -8.78 -30.86
N SER A 45 20.52 -9.71 -30.18
CA SER A 45 20.57 -11.12 -30.58
C SER A 45 19.45 -11.97 -29.97
N GLY A 46 18.89 -11.55 -28.83
CA GLY A 46 17.93 -12.34 -28.07
C GLY A 46 18.56 -13.46 -27.25
N ASP A 47 19.90 -13.56 -27.20
CA ASP A 47 20.63 -14.55 -26.44
C ASP A 47 20.50 -14.32 -24.93
N ASN A 48 20.63 -15.37 -24.14
CA ASN A 48 20.65 -15.24 -22.69
C ASN A 48 21.88 -14.46 -22.24
N VAL A 49 21.69 -13.54 -21.29
CA VAL A 49 22.79 -12.86 -20.61
C VAL A 49 22.97 -13.38 -19.19
N ALA A 50 24.17 -13.17 -18.63
CA ALA A 50 24.40 -13.42 -17.21
C ALA A 50 23.55 -12.44 -16.40
N TRP A 51 22.78 -12.98 -15.45
CA TRP A 51 21.81 -12.21 -14.69
C TRP A 51 21.54 -12.94 -13.37
N GLN A 52 21.61 -12.21 -12.26
CA GLN A 52 21.68 -12.74 -10.90
C GLN A 52 20.32 -13.16 -10.32
N TRP A 53 19.21 -12.62 -10.87
CA TRP A 53 17.87 -12.89 -10.36
C TRP A 53 17.57 -14.39 -10.27
N GLN A 54 16.95 -14.77 -9.15
CA GLN A 54 16.42 -16.10 -8.91
C GLN A 54 15.02 -15.95 -8.32
N ALA A 55 14.04 -16.61 -8.94
CA ALA A 55 12.71 -16.71 -8.36
C ALA A 55 12.79 -17.53 -7.05
N PRO A 56 12.07 -17.12 -5.99
CA PRO A 56 11.97 -17.89 -4.75
C PRO A 56 11.49 -19.33 -4.93
N SER A 57 10.62 -19.57 -5.91
CA SER A 57 10.08 -20.88 -6.26
C SER A 57 10.02 -21.11 -7.77
N THR A 58 9.88 -22.37 -8.15
CA THR A 58 9.73 -22.80 -9.56
C THR A 58 8.37 -22.48 -10.16
N ASP A 59 7.40 -22.18 -9.30
CA ASP A 59 5.98 -22.00 -9.65
C ASP A 59 5.55 -20.53 -9.58
N ASP A 60 6.52 -19.65 -9.32
CA ASP A 60 6.34 -18.22 -9.36
C ASP A 60 6.18 -17.73 -10.80
N VAL A 61 5.34 -16.71 -10.94
CA VAL A 61 5.08 -16.05 -12.22
C VAL A 61 5.18 -14.56 -12.04
N VAL A 62 5.99 -13.90 -12.87
CA VAL A 62 5.95 -12.44 -12.97
C VAL A 62 4.82 -12.05 -13.92
N THR A 63 3.83 -11.32 -13.39
CA THR A 63 2.61 -10.89 -14.10
C THR A 63 2.84 -9.65 -14.94
N ASP A 64 3.63 -8.71 -14.41
CA ASP A 64 3.91 -7.43 -15.02
C ASP A 64 5.29 -6.90 -14.66
N ILE A 65 5.85 -6.06 -15.55
CA ILE A 65 7.11 -5.36 -15.31
C ILE A 65 6.94 -3.91 -15.75
N ALA A 66 7.30 -2.98 -14.87
CA ALA A 66 7.48 -1.57 -15.15
C ALA A 66 8.94 -1.16 -14.96
N THR A 67 9.35 -0.03 -15.55
CA THR A 67 10.67 0.57 -15.33
C THR A 67 10.54 2.08 -15.17
N ASP A 68 11.39 2.66 -14.34
CA ASP A 68 11.54 4.10 -14.19
C ASP A 68 12.46 4.73 -15.24
N GLY A 69 13.01 3.92 -16.15
CA GLY A 69 13.99 4.35 -17.15
C GLY A 69 15.39 4.65 -16.57
N ARG A 70 15.62 4.42 -15.27
CA ARG A 70 16.87 4.70 -14.55
C ARG A 70 17.71 3.45 -14.28
N GLY A 71 17.27 2.28 -14.74
CA GLY A 71 18.03 1.03 -14.64
C GLY A 71 17.47 0.04 -13.62
N THR A 72 16.30 0.30 -13.05
CA THR A 72 15.58 -0.66 -12.20
C THR A 72 14.32 -1.14 -12.92
N ALA A 73 14.05 -2.43 -12.79
CA ALA A 73 12.80 -3.06 -13.20
C ALA A 73 12.01 -3.42 -11.94
N TYR A 74 10.74 -3.04 -11.92
CA TYR A 74 9.78 -3.28 -10.84
C TYR A 74 8.74 -4.25 -11.36
N PHE A 75 8.34 -5.21 -10.56
CA PHE A 75 7.50 -6.29 -11.03
C PHE A 75 6.53 -6.77 -9.96
N GLY A 76 5.36 -7.20 -10.42
CA GLY A 76 4.40 -7.94 -9.61
C GLY A 76 4.52 -9.43 -9.88
N SER A 77 4.11 -10.24 -8.91
CA SER A 77 4.07 -11.68 -9.08
C SER A 77 2.84 -12.34 -8.48
N TYR A 78 2.62 -13.56 -8.93
CA TYR A 78 1.66 -14.49 -8.37
C TYR A 78 2.29 -15.89 -8.30
N ASN A 79 1.79 -16.72 -7.39
CA ASN A 79 2.16 -18.13 -7.31
C ASN A 79 0.91 -19.00 -7.37
N TRP A 80 0.85 -19.92 -8.34
CA TRP A 80 -0.36 -20.74 -8.55
C TRP A 80 -0.52 -21.89 -7.55
N GLU A 81 0.57 -22.41 -6.98
CA GLU A 81 0.53 -23.61 -6.14
C GLU A 81 0.23 -23.30 -4.67
N GLY A 82 0.55 -22.08 -4.22
CA GLY A 82 0.23 -21.60 -2.87
C GLY A 82 1.10 -22.20 -1.75
N PHE A 83 2.21 -22.88 -2.08
CA PHE A 83 3.16 -23.42 -1.10
C PHE A 83 4.38 -22.52 -0.92
N ASN A 84 4.93 -22.47 0.29
CA ASN A 84 6.12 -21.69 0.59
C ASN A 84 7.43 -22.48 0.31
N PRO A 85 8.53 -21.81 -0.08
CA PRO A 85 8.57 -20.38 -0.45
C PRO A 85 7.75 -20.13 -1.72
N ARG A 86 7.11 -18.97 -1.80
CA ARG A 86 6.44 -18.48 -3.01
C ARG A 86 6.67 -16.99 -3.16
N PHE A 87 6.69 -16.49 -4.37
CA PHE A 87 6.75 -15.06 -4.61
C PHE A 87 5.38 -14.55 -5.05
N GLU A 88 4.70 -13.93 -4.10
CA GLU A 88 3.57 -13.04 -4.32
C GLU A 88 4.01 -11.62 -3.96
N GLY A 89 3.19 -10.61 -4.28
CA GLY A 89 3.53 -9.22 -4.01
C GLY A 89 4.40 -8.58 -5.10
N ARG A 90 5.33 -7.73 -4.66
CA ARG A 90 6.15 -6.86 -5.52
C ARG A 90 7.63 -7.04 -5.26
N GLY A 91 8.42 -6.79 -6.30
CA GLY A 91 9.88 -6.78 -6.21
C GLY A 91 10.52 -5.80 -7.18
N ALA A 92 11.80 -5.53 -6.94
CA ALA A 92 12.62 -4.71 -7.81
C ALA A 92 14.00 -5.35 -8.02
N VAL A 93 14.49 -5.29 -9.26
CA VAL A 93 15.83 -5.76 -9.65
C VAL A 93 16.54 -4.71 -10.48
N ARG A 94 17.87 -4.70 -10.39
CA ARG A 94 18.72 -3.95 -11.31
C ARG A 94 18.69 -4.60 -12.69
N ILE A 95 18.50 -3.79 -13.73
CA ILE A 95 18.39 -4.29 -15.12
C ILE A 95 19.73 -4.82 -15.63
N ASP A 96 20.83 -4.20 -15.24
CA ASP A 96 22.17 -4.47 -15.77
C ASP A 96 22.76 -5.81 -15.30
N ASP A 97 22.51 -6.21 -14.06
CA ASP A 97 23.08 -7.43 -13.50
C ASP A 97 22.05 -8.38 -12.86
N GLY A 98 20.81 -7.94 -12.67
CA GLY A 98 19.73 -8.74 -12.10
C GLY A 98 19.78 -8.87 -10.59
N SER A 99 20.61 -8.07 -9.91
CA SER A 99 20.64 -8.04 -8.45
C SER A 99 19.31 -7.52 -7.90
N THR A 100 18.78 -8.21 -6.89
CA THR A 100 17.57 -7.80 -6.19
C THR A 100 17.83 -6.50 -5.44
N VAL A 101 16.98 -5.50 -5.67
CA VAL A 101 16.97 -4.24 -4.92
C VAL A 101 16.17 -4.42 -3.63
N TRP A 102 14.96 -4.98 -3.76
CA TRP A 102 14.09 -5.37 -2.65
C TRP A 102 13.02 -6.36 -3.13
N MET A 103 12.45 -7.10 -2.19
CA MET A 103 11.18 -7.81 -2.30
C MET A 103 10.35 -7.39 -1.09
N ASP A 104 9.06 -7.11 -1.28
CA ASP A 104 8.22 -6.54 -0.23
C ASP A 104 7.83 -7.55 0.87
N GLY A 105 7.93 -8.85 0.58
CA GLY A 105 7.53 -9.92 1.49
C GLY A 105 6.03 -9.98 1.78
N CYS A 106 5.21 -9.33 0.95
CA CYS A 106 3.75 -9.40 1.03
C CYS A 106 3.22 -10.68 0.38
N TYR A 107 2.02 -11.09 0.79
CA TYR A 107 1.18 -12.01 0.02
C TYR A 107 0.18 -11.25 -0.84
N GLY A 108 -0.42 -12.00 -1.76
CA GLY A 108 -1.37 -11.51 -2.73
C GLY A 108 -0.75 -11.38 -4.12
N ASP A 109 -1.34 -12.12 -5.05
CA ASP A 109 -1.17 -12.04 -6.49
C ASP A 109 -1.28 -10.59 -6.98
N THR A 110 -0.13 -10.02 -7.31
CA THR A 110 -0.05 -8.71 -7.93
C THR A 110 -0.18 -8.91 -9.43
N GLN A 111 -1.18 -8.30 -10.06
CA GLN A 111 -1.48 -8.49 -11.48
C GLN A 111 -0.79 -7.48 -12.39
N SER A 112 -0.60 -6.26 -11.90
CA SER A 112 0.02 -5.19 -12.67
C SER A 112 0.70 -4.18 -11.76
N VAL A 113 1.78 -3.59 -12.25
CA VAL A 113 2.54 -2.55 -11.56
C VAL A 113 2.78 -1.36 -12.49
N ALA A 114 2.73 -0.15 -11.93
CA ALA A 114 3.06 1.08 -12.63
C ALA A 114 4.06 1.89 -11.80
N VAL A 115 4.93 2.64 -12.45
CA VAL A 115 5.96 3.42 -11.76
C VAL A 115 5.92 4.86 -12.21
N ALA A 116 5.72 5.77 -11.27
CA ALA A 116 5.72 7.20 -11.52
C ALA A 116 6.27 7.94 -10.30
N ALA A 117 7.07 8.99 -10.55
CA ALA A 117 7.54 9.91 -9.51
C ALA A 117 8.22 9.25 -8.27
N GLY A 118 8.89 8.10 -8.43
CA GLY A 118 9.56 7.40 -7.31
C GLY A 118 8.64 6.48 -6.52
N VAL A 119 7.45 6.20 -7.05
CA VAL A 119 6.43 5.33 -6.44
C VAL A 119 6.13 4.15 -7.37
N VAL A 120 6.04 2.95 -6.80
CA VAL A 120 5.52 1.74 -7.43
C VAL A 120 4.07 1.57 -6.99
N TYR A 121 3.13 1.72 -7.92
CA TYR A 121 1.71 1.45 -7.70
C TYR A 121 1.39 0.03 -8.14
N ALA A 122 0.57 -0.68 -7.36
CA ALA A 122 0.21 -2.06 -7.65
C ALA A 122 -1.30 -2.27 -7.73
N ALA A 123 -1.75 -3.01 -8.75
CA ALA A 123 -3.04 -3.66 -8.81
C ALA A 123 -2.88 -5.10 -8.31
N SER A 124 -3.41 -5.39 -7.14
CA SER A 124 -3.17 -6.63 -6.41
C SER A 124 -4.41 -7.04 -5.62
N HIS A 125 -4.26 -8.06 -4.79
CA HIS A 125 -5.08 -8.33 -3.63
C HIS A 125 -4.15 -8.51 -2.42
N THR A 126 -3.38 -7.47 -2.08
CA THR A 126 -2.30 -7.52 -1.10
C THR A 126 -2.80 -7.84 0.30
N HIS A 127 -2.08 -8.72 1.00
CA HIS A 127 -2.31 -9.06 2.40
C HIS A 127 -1.02 -9.58 3.06
N ALA A 128 -1.02 -9.67 4.40
CA ALA A 128 0.06 -10.26 5.19
C ALA A 128 1.47 -9.68 4.91
N CYS A 129 1.60 -8.36 4.88
CA CYS A 129 2.87 -7.66 4.61
C CYS A 129 3.78 -7.57 5.85
N ALA A 130 4.07 -8.72 6.47
CA ALA A 130 4.80 -8.75 7.75
C ALA A 130 6.26 -8.25 7.67
N ALA A 131 6.90 -8.32 6.49
CA ALA A 131 8.24 -7.77 6.28
C ALA A 131 8.26 -6.22 6.25
N LEU A 132 7.11 -5.60 5.98
CA LEU A 132 6.91 -4.15 6.04
C LEU A 132 6.23 -3.69 7.34
N GLU A 133 5.89 -4.62 8.23
CA GLU A 133 5.03 -4.38 9.41
C GLU A 133 3.68 -3.73 9.07
N ALA A 134 3.15 -4.04 7.88
CA ALA A 134 1.91 -3.48 7.36
C ALA A 134 0.90 -4.57 7.03
N ILE A 135 -0.37 -4.18 6.83
CA ILE A 135 -1.47 -5.03 6.35
C ILE A 135 -1.45 -6.41 7.04
N PRO A 136 -1.63 -6.46 8.38
CA PRO A 136 -1.63 -7.71 9.12
C PRO A 136 -2.78 -8.61 8.67
N GLU A 137 -2.58 -9.92 8.82
CA GLU A 137 -3.61 -10.93 8.61
C GLU A 137 -3.88 -11.62 9.95
N ASP A 138 -4.64 -10.95 10.80
CA ASP A 138 -5.00 -11.35 12.16
C ASP A 138 -6.47 -11.80 12.27
N GLY A 139 -7.08 -12.17 11.13
CA GLY A 139 -8.47 -12.63 11.04
C GLY A 139 -8.87 -13.04 9.63
N SER A 140 -10.09 -12.70 9.22
CA SER A 140 -10.48 -12.80 7.81
C SER A 140 -9.60 -11.90 6.96
N ILE A 141 -9.12 -12.41 5.83
CA ILE A 141 -8.26 -11.64 4.93
C ILE A 141 -9.00 -10.39 4.47
N ASP A 142 -8.41 -9.22 4.75
CA ASP A 142 -8.84 -7.92 4.25
C ASP A 142 -7.81 -7.41 3.23
N TYR A 143 -8.13 -7.61 1.96
CA TYR A 143 -7.21 -7.29 0.88
C TYR A 143 -7.12 -5.78 0.64
N GLN A 144 -5.89 -5.26 0.65
CA GLN A 144 -5.57 -3.96 0.06
C GLN A 144 -5.29 -4.16 -1.43
N ARG A 145 -6.29 -3.89 -2.28
CA ARG A 145 -6.18 -4.20 -3.70
C ARG A 145 -5.37 -3.20 -4.51
N LEU A 146 -5.19 -2.01 -3.95
CA LEU A 146 -4.34 -0.98 -4.51
C LEU A 146 -3.36 -0.55 -3.42
N THR A 147 -2.07 -0.62 -3.75
CA THR A 147 -0.99 -0.21 -2.83
C THR A 147 0.03 0.64 -3.57
N ALA A 148 0.79 1.41 -2.81
CA ALA A 148 1.90 2.21 -3.30
C ALA A 148 3.13 1.98 -2.43
N GLU A 149 4.29 1.83 -3.04
CA GLU A 149 5.57 1.62 -2.37
C GLU A 149 6.65 2.54 -2.92
N THR A 150 7.69 2.78 -2.14
CA THR A 150 8.88 3.47 -2.64
C THR A 150 9.61 2.64 -3.69
N THR A 151 10.15 3.31 -4.72
CA THR A 151 11.03 2.64 -5.69
C THR A 151 12.35 2.19 -5.08
N GLU A 152 12.82 2.89 -4.05
CA GLU A 152 14.05 2.55 -3.33
C GLU A 152 13.76 1.73 -2.08
N ALA A 153 14.72 0.91 -1.65
CA ALA A 153 14.69 0.28 -0.34
C ALA A 153 15.00 1.32 0.74
N THR A 154 14.02 1.65 1.57
CA THR A 154 14.16 2.64 2.65
C THR A 154 14.26 1.98 4.03
N GLY A 155 13.93 0.69 4.13
CA GLY A 155 13.94 -0.07 5.37
C GLY A 155 14.67 -1.41 5.27
N ARG A 156 14.60 -2.16 6.37
CA ARG A 156 15.03 -3.56 6.43
C ARG A 156 13.94 -4.39 7.09
N SER A 157 13.72 -5.60 6.57
CA SER A 157 12.74 -6.51 7.18
C SER A 157 13.13 -6.80 8.63
N PRO A 158 12.20 -6.71 9.60
CA PRO A 158 12.49 -6.99 10.99
C PRO A 158 12.48 -8.49 11.32
N ARG A 159 12.06 -9.36 10.39
CA ARG A 159 11.84 -10.78 10.64
C ARG A 159 11.90 -11.59 9.34
N ASP A 160 12.05 -12.91 9.46
CA ASP A 160 11.93 -13.82 8.33
C ASP A 160 10.45 -13.97 7.93
N VAL A 161 10.15 -13.69 6.67
CA VAL A 161 8.80 -13.79 6.08
C VAL A 161 8.92 -14.39 4.69
N ASN A 162 8.49 -15.65 4.54
CA ASN A 162 8.41 -16.32 3.25
C ASN A 162 9.75 -16.33 2.48
N HIS A 163 9.92 -15.46 1.47
CA HIS A 163 11.13 -15.33 0.64
C HIS A 163 12.01 -14.13 1.03
N VAL A 164 11.65 -13.39 2.09
CA VAL A 164 12.39 -12.26 2.65
C VAL A 164 12.95 -12.66 4.02
N SER A 165 14.23 -12.45 4.24
CA SER A 165 14.91 -12.72 5.52
C SER A 165 14.98 -11.46 6.39
N ALA A 166 15.13 -11.63 7.69
CA ALA A 166 15.41 -10.54 8.61
C ALA A 166 16.69 -9.80 8.17
N GLY A 167 16.60 -8.48 8.04
CA GLY A 167 17.69 -7.63 7.59
C GLY A 167 17.73 -7.40 6.08
N ASP A 168 16.96 -8.12 5.26
CA ASP A 168 16.87 -7.86 3.82
C ASP A 168 16.31 -6.46 3.55
N PRO A 169 16.78 -5.77 2.49
CA PRO A 169 16.25 -4.47 2.10
C PRO A 169 14.78 -4.59 1.68
N VAL A 170 13.94 -3.71 2.20
CA VAL A 170 12.51 -3.64 1.88
C VAL A 170 12.11 -2.20 1.51
N PRO A 171 11.09 -2.02 0.65
CA PRO A 171 10.53 -0.70 0.38
C PRO A 171 9.76 -0.19 1.60
N GLU A 172 9.31 1.05 1.53
CA GLU A 172 8.29 1.60 2.43
C GLU A 172 6.93 1.57 1.74
N LEU A 173 5.92 1.07 2.45
CA LEU A 173 4.53 1.21 2.05
C LEU A 173 4.09 2.66 2.27
N LEU A 174 3.63 3.31 1.21
CA LEU A 174 3.18 4.70 1.26
C LEU A 174 1.70 4.76 1.68
N PRO A 175 1.28 5.85 2.35
CA PRO A 175 -0.12 6.06 2.75
C PRO A 175 -0.97 6.47 1.55
N TRP A 176 -1.08 5.60 0.55
CA TRP A 176 -2.04 5.70 -0.56
C TRP A 176 -2.93 4.47 -0.49
N LEU A 177 -4.09 4.64 0.15
CA LEU A 177 -4.97 3.54 0.54
C LEU A 177 -6.36 3.59 -0.12
N PRO A 178 -6.49 3.87 -1.44
CA PRO A 178 -7.73 3.55 -2.11
C PRO A 178 -7.91 2.03 -2.15
N ASN A 179 -9.16 1.57 -2.22
CA ASN A 179 -9.42 0.14 -2.37
C ASN A 179 -10.56 -0.10 -3.35
N THR A 180 -10.52 -1.25 -4.02
CA THR A 180 -11.65 -1.74 -4.81
C THR A 180 -12.25 -2.95 -4.10
N ASN A 181 -13.46 -3.36 -4.47
CA ASN A 181 -13.88 -4.73 -4.17
C ASN A 181 -13.24 -5.72 -5.16
N GLY A 182 -13.49 -7.02 -4.94
CA GLY A 182 -13.02 -8.09 -5.82
C GLY A 182 -13.81 -8.27 -7.12
N GLY A 183 -14.85 -7.46 -7.37
CA GLY A 183 -15.75 -7.61 -8.51
C GLY A 183 -17.05 -8.39 -8.21
N PRO A 184 -17.82 -8.75 -9.25
CA PRO A 184 -19.13 -9.39 -9.15
C PRO A 184 -19.13 -10.66 -8.30
N GLN A 185 -20.28 -11.00 -7.69
CA GLN A 185 -20.40 -12.17 -6.82
C GLN A 185 -20.08 -13.50 -7.53
N ASP A 186 -20.29 -13.58 -8.83
CA ASP A 186 -20.05 -14.74 -9.69
C ASP A 186 -18.67 -14.74 -10.37
N SER A 187 -17.81 -13.74 -10.12
CA SER A 187 -16.44 -13.75 -10.62
C SER A 187 -15.68 -14.96 -10.07
N PRO A 188 -15.03 -15.76 -10.94
CA PRO A 188 -14.18 -16.87 -10.50
C PRO A 188 -12.86 -16.42 -9.89
N TRP A 189 -12.46 -15.16 -10.10
CA TRP A 189 -11.14 -14.65 -9.70
C TRP A 189 -11.19 -13.78 -8.45
N LYS A 190 -12.26 -12.98 -8.28
CA LYS A 190 -12.41 -12.08 -7.13
C LYS A 190 -11.25 -11.10 -6.95
N ASN A 191 -10.56 -10.78 -8.04
CA ASN A 191 -9.33 -10.03 -7.95
C ASN A 191 -9.62 -8.56 -7.72
N GLY A 192 -10.57 -8.00 -8.47
CA GLY A 192 -10.86 -6.56 -8.44
C GLY A 192 -10.09 -5.84 -9.53
N PRO A 193 -8.90 -5.28 -9.28
CA PRO A 193 -8.10 -4.62 -10.31
C PRO A 193 -7.27 -5.63 -11.11
N TRP A 194 -7.04 -5.36 -12.39
CA TRP A 194 -6.24 -6.21 -13.29
C TRP A 194 -5.11 -5.44 -13.97
N ALA A 195 -5.29 -4.14 -14.20
CA ALA A 195 -4.33 -3.29 -14.85
C ALA A 195 -4.21 -1.97 -14.10
N ILE A 196 -2.98 -1.45 -14.01
CA ILE A 196 -2.69 -0.14 -13.45
C ILE A 196 -1.69 0.59 -14.35
N ASP A 197 -1.87 1.89 -14.52
CA ASP A 197 -0.90 2.77 -15.15
C ASP A 197 -0.84 4.09 -14.39
N ALA A 198 0.29 4.78 -14.45
CA ALA A 198 0.51 5.98 -13.67
C ALA A 198 1.39 6.99 -14.41
N ASN A 199 1.09 8.26 -14.20
CA ASN A 199 1.97 9.38 -14.55
C ASN A 199 2.07 10.35 -13.36
N SER A 200 2.61 11.54 -13.58
CA SER A 200 2.76 12.55 -12.51
C SER A 200 1.44 13.13 -12.00
N GLU A 201 0.33 12.91 -12.71
CA GLU A 201 -0.98 13.52 -12.41
C GLU A 201 -2.00 12.47 -11.96
N TYR A 202 -1.95 11.25 -12.49
CA TYR A 202 -2.98 10.25 -12.28
C TYR A 202 -2.40 8.86 -12.12
N VAL A 203 -3.07 8.08 -11.28
CA VAL A 203 -3.05 6.62 -11.29
C VAL A 203 -4.37 6.14 -11.88
N VAL A 204 -4.35 5.32 -12.92
CA VAL A 204 -5.54 4.78 -13.57
C VAL A 204 -5.58 3.28 -13.36
N VAL A 205 -6.73 2.76 -12.96
CA VAL A 205 -6.91 1.34 -12.61
C VAL A 205 -8.08 0.77 -13.40
N GLY A 206 -7.84 -0.33 -14.10
CA GLY A 206 -8.83 -1.12 -14.81
C GLY A 206 -9.03 -2.48 -14.16
N GLY A 207 -10.24 -3.01 -14.18
CA GLY A 207 -10.51 -4.32 -13.58
C GLY A 207 -11.95 -4.83 -13.70
N GLU A 208 -12.26 -5.80 -12.86
CA GLU A 208 -13.61 -6.35 -12.69
C GLU A 208 -14.35 -5.77 -11.48
N PHE A 209 -13.70 -4.91 -10.70
CA PHE A 209 -14.33 -4.27 -9.53
C PHE A 209 -15.65 -3.56 -9.89
N THR A 210 -16.57 -3.54 -8.94
CA THR A 210 -17.86 -2.84 -9.03
C THR A 210 -17.98 -1.69 -8.03
N THR A 211 -17.04 -1.59 -7.08
CA THR A 211 -16.94 -0.45 -6.16
C THR A 211 -15.50 0.00 -6.00
N VAL A 212 -15.33 1.28 -5.72
CA VAL A 212 -14.08 1.93 -5.35
C VAL A 212 -14.34 2.74 -4.08
N ASN A 213 -13.54 2.54 -3.05
CA ASN A 213 -13.69 3.18 -1.73
C ASN A 213 -15.10 3.01 -1.13
N GLY A 214 -15.73 1.86 -1.38
CA GLY A 214 -17.08 1.55 -0.93
C GLY A 214 -18.20 2.11 -1.82
N GLU A 215 -17.90 3.01 -2.74
CA GLU A 215 -18.88 3.65 -3.62
C GLU A 215 -19.01 2.93 -4.98
N PRO A 216 -20.19 2.97 -5.63
CA PRO A 216 -20.37 2.40 -6.97
C PRO A 216 -19.46 3.06 -8.00
N GLN A 217 -18.50 2.30 -8.50
CA GLN A 217 -17.59 2.66 -9.60
C GLN A 217 -17.09 1.36 -10.20
N GLN A 218 -17.34 1.14 -11.49
CA GLN A 218 -17.14 -0.16 -12.11
C GLN A 218 -16.09 -0.11 -13.22
N SER A 219 -15.28 -1.17 -13.28
CA SER A 219 -14.31 -1.50 -14.34
C SER A 219 -13.15 -0.55 -14.60
N LEU A 220 -13.31 0.75 -14.41
CA LEU A 220 -12.29 1.75 -14.66
C LEU A 220 -12.41 2.86 -13.61
N THR A 221 -11.31 3.26 -13.01
CA THR A 221 -11.24 4.41 -12.10
C THR A 221 -9.91 5.14 -12.26
N ARG A 222 -9.80 6.33 -11.67
CA ARG A 222 -8.55 7.10 -11.59
C ARG A 222 -8.44 7.78 -10.22
N PHE A 223 -7.21 7.98 -9.78
CA PHE A 223 -6.85 8.73 -8.58
C PHE A 223 -5.91 9.86 -8.99
N ALA A 224 -6.25 11.08 -8.60
CA ALA A 224 -5.47 12.27 -8.96
C ALA A 224 -4.39 12.55 -7.92
N ALA A 225 -3.23 13.01 -8.39
CA ALA A 225 -2.21 13.60 -7.52
C ALA A 225 -2.71 14.93 -6.93
N ARG A 226 -2.20 15.31 -5.76
CA ARG A 226 -2.61 16.55 -5.05
C ARG A 226 -2.44 17.82 -5.88
N SER A 227 -1.51 17.83 -6.83
CA SER A 227 -1.26 18.98 -7.71
C SER A 227 -2.33 19.17 -8.79
N VAL A 228 -3.17 18.17 -9.02
CA VAL A 228 -4.21 18.23 -10.04
C VAL A 228 -5.37 19.10 -9.54
N PRO A 229 -5.82 20.10 -10.31
CA PRO A 229 -7.00 20.88 -9.96
C PRO A 229 -8.22 19.97 -9.72
N GLU A 230 -9.03 20.30 -8.71
CA GLU A 230 -10.24 19.53 -8.34
C GLU A 230 -9.97 18.13 -7.77
N ALA A 231 -8.71 17.77 -7.47
CA ALA A 231 -8.43 16.59 -6.65
C ALA A 231 -9.18 16.70 -5.31
N VAL A 232 -9.85 15.61 -4.93
CA VAL A 232 -10.61 15.53 -3.69
C VAL A 232 -9.75 14.81 -2.65
N ASP A 233 -9.54 15.48 -1.53
CA ASP A 233 -8.80 14.95 -0.39
C ASP A 233 -9.57 13.78 0.23
N ASN A 234 -8.94 12.62 0.30
CA ASN A 234 -9.46 11.44 0.98
C ASN A 234 -8.91 11.37 2.41
N GLY A 235 -9.16 12.43 3.18
CA GLY A 235 -8.54 12.68 4.49
C GLY A 235 -8.99 11.72 5.60
N PRO A 236 -9.11 12.18 6.85
CA PRO A 236 -9.47 11.30 7.96
C PRO A 236 -10.85 10.64 7.79
N GLN A 237 -10.92 9.35 8.08
CA GLN A 237 -12.05 8.48 7.74
C GLN A 237 -13.10 8.39 8.85
N VAL A 238 -14.31 7.98 8.48
CA VAL A 238 -15.44 7.75 9.41
C VAL A 238 -15.83 6.26 9.41
N PRO A 239 -16.42 5.73 10.51
CA PRO A 239 -16.88 6.41 11.73
C PRO A 239 -15.75 6.78 12.70
N PHE A 240 -15.79 8.00 13.24
CA PHE A 240 -14.93 8.46 14.32
C PHE A 240 -15.73 8.58 15.62
N ARG A 241 -15.37 7.80 16.64
CA ARG A 241 -16.19 7.63 17.86
C ARG A 241 -15.98 8.77 18.85
N ALA A 242 -17.00 9.03 19.67
CA ALA A 242 -16.90 9.98 20.78
C ALA A 242 -15.78 9.59 21.76
N PRO A 243 -15.10 10.57 22.38
CA PRO A 243 -14.16 10.29 23.46
C PRO A 243 -14.91 9.74 24.69
N GLN A 244 -14.24 8.90 25.47
CA GLN A 244 -14.65 8.57 26.82
C GLN A 244 -14.20 9.68 27.76
N VAL A 245 -15.15 10.25 28.50
CA VAL A 245 -14.91 11.40 29.37
C VAL A 245 -15.33 11.03 30.78
N SER A 246 -14.47 11.30 31.76
CA SER A 246 -14.74 11.03 33.18
C SER A 246 -14.15 12.12 34.06
N ARG A 247 -14.92 12.55 35.06
CA ARG A 247 -14.49 13.55 36.04
C ARG A 247 -14.06 12.87 37.33
N ASP A 248 -12.87 13.21 37.81
CA ASP A 248 -12.40 12.84 39.14
C ASP A 248 -13.18 13.65 40.20
N ARG A 249 -13.80 12.97 41.16
CA ARG A 249 -14.65 13.63 42.19
C ARG A 249 -13.84 14.33 43.27
N SER A 250 -12.57 13.98 43.43
CA SER A 250 -11.70 14.51 44.47
C SER A 250 -10.93 15.74 44.00
N THR A 251 -10.43 15.74 42.76
CA THR A 251 -9.67 16.86 42.20
C THR A 251 -10.54 17.77 41.33
N GLY A 252 -11.61 17.24 40.76
CA GLY A 252 -12.42 17.92 39.75
C GLY A 252 -11.88 17.81 38.32
N ASP A 253 -10.69 17.22 38.14
CA ASP A 253 -10.05 17.05 36.82
C ASP A 253 -10.90 16.16 35.90
N VAL A 254 -10.76 16.34 34.59
CA VAL A 254 -11.47 15.53 33.60
C VAL A 254 -10.48 14.74 32.73
N SER A 255 -10.59 13.41 32.76
CA SER A 255 -9.84 12.50 31.88
C SER A 255 -10.62 12.25 30.59
N ILE A 256 -9.95 12.44 29.47
CA ILE A 256 -10.48 12.29 28.11
C ILE A 256 -9.63 11.24 27.40
N GLU A 257 -10.23 10.11 27.04
CA GLU A 257 -9.59 9.04 26.29
C GLU A 257 -10.30 8.85 24.96
N TRP A 258 -9.55 8.71 23.87
CA TRP A 258 -10.14 8.49 22.55
C TRP A 258 -9.27 7.57 21.71
N ARG A 259 -9.93 6.67 20.98
CA ARG A 259 -9.33 5.96 19.86
C ARG A 259 -9.40 6.86 18.63
N GLY A 260 -8.30 7.00 17.91
CA GLY A 260 -8.20 7.82 16.70
C GLY A 260 -9.06 7.33 15.53
N THR A 261 -8.80 7.90 14.37
CA THR A 261 -9.21 7.40 13.05
C THR A 261 -7.98 7.23 12.16
N TRP A 262 -8.11 6.66 10.96
CA TRP A 262 -7.06 6.63 9.94
C TRP A 262 -7.36 7.61 8.83
N ASP A 263 -6.40 7.82 7.96
CA ASP A 263 -6.48 8.71 6.81
C ASP A 263 -6.00 7.92 5.58
N ALA A 264 -6.69 8.08 4.45
CA ALA A 264 -6.44 7.25 3.27
C ALA A 264 -5.29 7.78 2.38
N GLN A 265 -4.73 8.93 2.71
CA GLN A 265 -3.71 9.62 1.93
C GLN A 265 -2.52 10.13 2.79
N ASN A 266 -2.62 10.07 4.12
CA ASN A 266 -1.61 10.52 5.07
C ASN A 266 -1.44 9.47 6.18
N SER A 267 -0.21 9.15 6.56
CA SER A 267 0.06 8.22 7.67
C SER A 267 -0.03 8.88 9.04
N SER A 268 0.04 10.23 9.11
CA SER A 268 0.04 11.00 10.36
C SER A 268 -1.16 11.91 10.48
N ILE A 269 -1.82 11.87 11.64
CA ILE A 269 -3.00 12.68 11.95
C ILE A 269 -2.76 13.47 13.22
N ARG A 270 -3.11 14.76 13.18
CA ARG A 270 -3.15 15.63 14.35
C ARG A 270 -4.52 15.55 15.00
N TYR A 271 -4.57 15.11 16.24
CA TYR A 271 -5.78 15.06 17.06
C TYR A 271 -5.80 16.23 18.02
N GLU A 272 -6.86 17.00 17.98
CA GLU A 272 -7.07 18.19 18.81
C GLU A 272 -8.25 17.95 19.75
N VAL A 273 -8.00 18.10 21.04
CA VAL A 273 -9.04 17.98 22.07
C VAL A 273 -9.75 19.31 22.17
N MET A 274 -11.04 19.29 21.84
CA MET A 274 -11.90 20.46 21.79
C MET A 274 -12.85 20.41 22.99
N ARG A 275 -12.82 21.44 23.83
CA ARG A 275 -13.83 21.64 24.88
C ARG A 275 -15.00 22.41 24.28
N VAL A 276 -16.23 21.92 24.47
CA VAL A 276 -17.43 22.61 23.96
C VAL A 276 -17.51 24.01 24.57
N GLY A 277 -17.80 25.02 23.73
CA GLY A 277 -17.82 26.43 24.12
C GLY A 277 -16.46 27.15 24.07
N THR A 278 -15.38 26.47 23.70
CA THR A 278 -14.06 27.09 23.45
C THR A 278 -13.70 27.03 21.97
N PRO A 279 -13.12 28.11 21.38
CA PRO A 279 -12.77 28.13 19.96
C PRO A 279 -11.47 27.38 19.65
N GLU A 280 -10.53 27.38 20.60
CA GLU A 280 -9.19 26.80 20.44
C GLU A 280 -9.10 25.42 21.11
N PRO A 281 -8.28 24.51 20.58
CA PRO A 281 -8.03 23.23 21.23
C PRO A 281 -7.30 23.43 22.56
N ILE A 282 -7.71 22.66 23.58
CA ILE A 282 -7.04 22.67 24.89
C ILE A 282 -5.84 21.71 24.94
N HIS A 283 -5.73 20.83 23.94
CA HIS A 283 -4.61 19.93 23.73
C HIS A 283 -4.53 19.51 22.27
N ALA A 284 -3.32 19.22 21.78
CA ALA A 284 -3.12 18.64 20.46
C ALA A 284 -1.97 17.62 20.49
N VAL A 285 -2.12 16.54 19.74
CA VAL A 285 -1.11 15.48 19.60
C VAL A 285 -1.15 14.90 18.19
N THR A 286 0.02 14.71 17.58
CA THR A 286 0.15 14.03 16.30
C THR A 286 0.57 12.58 16.52
N ARG A 287 -0.09 11.65 15.84
CA ARG A 287 0.25 10.22 15.84
C ARG A 287 0.13 9.65 14.44
N GLU A 288 0.97 8.67 14.16
CA GLU A 288 0.75 7.79 13.02
C GLU A 288 -0.51 6.95 13.23
N SER A 289 -1.25 6.73 12.16
CA SER A 289 -2.48 5.96 12.18
C SER A 289 -2.73 5.30 10.84
N TRP A 290 -2.82 3.97 10.89
CA TRP A 290 -3.16 3.12 9.75
C TRP A 290 -4.50 2.43 10.00
N PRO A 291 -5.25 2.00 8.97
CA PRO A 291 -6.53 1.30 9.17
C PRO A 291 -6.40 0.05 10.06
N TRP A 292 -5.24 -0.61 10.05
CA TRP A 292 -4.90 -1.74 10.92
C TRP A 292 -4.21 -1.38 12.23
N GLN A 293 -3.84 -0.11 12.45
CA GLN A 293 -3.10 0.33 13.63
C GLN A 293 -3.57 1.72 14.08
N ILE A 294 -4.83 1.78 14.53
CA ILE A 294 -5.43 3.02 15.04
C ILE A 294 -4.97 3.25 16.50
N PRO A 295 -4.30 4.37 16.81
CA PRO A 295 -3.81 4.64 18.16
C PRO A 295 -4.95 5.03 19.12
N THR A 296 -4.74 4.77 20.41
CA THR A 296 -5.53 5.31 21.52
C THR A 296 -4.72 6.37 22.25
N MET A 297 -5.33 7.52 22.48
CA MET A 297 -4.73 8.66 23.15
C MET A 297 -5.52 9.04 24.41
N ARG A 298 -4.85 9.70 25.34
CA ARG A 298 -5.45 10.22 26.57
C ARG A 298 -4.89 11.60 26.90
N PHE A 299 -5.76 12.45 27.42
CA PHE A 299 -5.44 13.78 27.95
C PHE A 299 -6.21 14.02 29.25
N THR A 300 -5.64 14.79 30.17
CA THR A 300 -6.32 15.20 31.41
C THR A 300 -6.40 16.71 31.48
N ASP A 301 -7.62 17.21 31.52
CA ASP A 301 -7.95 18.61 31.72
C ASP A 301 -7.97 18.92 33.22
N THR A 302 -6.95 19.65 33.69
CA THR A 302 -6.79 20.02 35.11
C THR A 302 -7.42 21.37 35.47
N ASN A 303 -8.09 22.02 34.51
CA ASN A 303 -8.86 23.24 34.77
C ASN A 303 -10.21 23.20 34.00
N PRO A 304 -11.04 22.17 34.24
CA PRO A 304 -12.35 22.06 33.62
C PRO A 304 -13.34 23.01 34.29
N PRO A 305 -14.38 23.47 33.57
CA PRO A 305 -15.48 24.20 34.18
C PRO A 305 -16.18 23.35 35.25
N ALA A 306 -16.93 24.02 36.15
CA ALA A 306 -17.80 23.34 37.09
C ALA A 306 -19.02 22.74 36.38
N GLY A 307 -19.53 21.62 36.91
CA GLY A 307 -20.71 20.93 36.37
C GLY A 307 -20.38 19.98 35.22
N ASP A 308 -21.39 19.68 34.39
CA ASP A 308 -21.17 18.83 33.23
C ASP A 308 -20.27 19.52 32.20
N THR A 309 -19.37 18.76 31.59
CA THR A 309 -18.47 19.28 30.56
C THR A 309 -18.32 18.29 29.42
N GLU A 310 -18.46 18.82 28.21
CA GLU A 310 -18.43 18.06 26.97
C GLU A 310 -17.15 18.32 26.17
N TYR A 311 -16.64 17.26 25.55
CA TYR A 311 -15.44 17.28 24.73
C TYR A 311 -15.69 16.54 23.43
N TRP A 312 -15.03 16.97 22.36
CA TRP A 312 -14.95 16.24 21.10
C TRP A 312 -13.53 16.31 20.57
N ILE A 313 -13.20 15.43 19.62
CA ILE A 313 -11.88 15.36 19.04
C ILE A 313 -11.96 15.83 17.59
N ARG A 314 -11.13 16.79 17.21
CA ARG A 314 -10.90 17.16 15.82
C ARG A 314 -9.69 16.39 15.30
N ALA A 315 -9.89 15.54 14.29
CA ALA A 315 -8.79 14.91 13.56
C ALA A 315 -8.48 15.76 12.33
N VAL A 316 -7.22 16.13 12.12
CA VAL A 316 -6.74 16.98 11.04
C VAL A 316 -5.54 16.31 10.38
N ASP A 317 -5.58 16.15 9.06
CA ASP A 317 -4.45 15.64 8.29
C ASP A 317 -3.46 16.75 7.90
N SER A 318 -2.37 16.40 7.22
CA SER A 318 -1.37 17.38 6.78
C SER A 318 -1.81 18.28 5.63
N ASP A 319 -2.88 17.93 4.92
CA ASP A 319 -3.48 18.75 3.86
C ASP A 319 -4.51 19.74 4.41
N GLY A 320 -4.90 19.58 5.68
CA GLY A 320 -5.86 20.41 6.38
C GLY A 320 -7.28 19.86 6.33
N ALA A 321 -7.51 18.69 5.74
CA ALA A 321 -8.79 18.00 5.82
C ALA A 321 -9.06 17.59 7.27
N ALA A 322 -10.29 17.83 7.74
CA ALA A 322 -10.63 17.65 9.13
C ALA A 322 -12.02 17.06 9.33
N ILE A 323 -12.15 16.20 10.34
CA ILE A 323 -13.42 15.68 10.84
C ILE A 323 -13.51 15.86 12.36
N GLY A 324 -14.73 15.94 12.88
CA GLY A 324 -15.01 15.95 14.31
C GLY A 324 -15.62 14.62 14.76
N SER A 325 -15.21 14.11 15.91
CA SER A 325 -15.96 13.07 16.61
C SER A 325 -17.30 13.63 17.13
N PRO A 326 -18.28 12.77 17.44
CA PRO A 326 -19.35 13.14 18.36
C PRO A 326 -18.78 13.55 19.73
N GLN A 327 -19.60 14.20 20.54
CA GLN A 327 -19.22 14.67 21.87
C GLN A 327 -19.28 13.52 22.90
N GLY A 328 -18.33 13.53 23.83
CA GLY A 328 -18.38 12.80 25.08
C GLY A 328 -18.61 13.77 26.24
N SER A 329 -19.41 13.37 27.23
CA SER A 329 -19.79 14.17 28.38
C SER A 329 -19.33 13.50 29.67
N THR A 330 -19.07 14.30 30.71
CA THR A 330 -18.86 13.79 32.07
C THR A 330 -20.12 13.18 32.70
N GLY A 331 -21.32 13.47 32.17
CA GLY A 331 -22.60 12.92 32.59
C GLY A 331 -23.12 13.41 33.94
N TRP A 332 -22.79 14.65 34.32
CA TRP A 332 -23.20 15.25 35.61
C TRP A 332 -24.55 15.95 35.57
#